data_AF-A0A7W2AU68-F1
#
_entry.id   AF-A0A7W2AU68-F1
#
_cell.length_a   1.000
_cell.length_b   1.000
_cell.length_c   1.000
_cell.angle_alpha   90.00
_cell.angle_beta   90.00
_cell.angle_gamma   90.00
#
_symmetry.space_group_name_H-M   'P 1'
#
loop_
_entity.id
_entity.type
_entity.pdbx_description
1 polymer ?
#
loop_
_entity_poly.entity_id
_entity_poly.type
_entity_poly.pdbx_seq_one_letter_code
_entity_poly.pdbx_strand_id
1 'polypeptide(L)'
;MVYVLSKFTVPNTLLKPAVILALIAGLTLGGCGGDSADPLPTLSQVKAEDAGTVVTTTGFVSVEPGILEDTTGEVGFALQDTSGGLYITVDPALGLDLSNVKPGRSIQITGTMGDLNGWVVLVLENQEDLLVSSSGGFLFFPQPNTLEEINNTAATPEKETTIVSTEGSVLAVTPIDDGAANPLGWEVSLDDSSGTGVSFLNLSAQHTVDDWPFLAAGADVRMTGVLLKDGASYEIAPRGPYDISISIEDARSVADGETVLIKGTVGMVPGALSGVGEYGFSLHSENGNGILVSISDLAGLYTDYDGDNQLEFSSGTNLPFDLATFHDLADPYPFALSSSVPVALHVEGVMATTVLGDRYVDADSLKVRRVAENLAYPTSISLPTGGVTLSDAGRWVNLNGDLATPPGGAPYPGGALAWRVFADGYRTLIDDGTGGSVTVLVPFGILSDSNGDLTLDFEDLEQFPISVDVGSPLTVYGFLRDNNGTLELVVASEGALETSPGVANFFIY
;
A
#
# COMPACT_ATOMS: atom_id res chain seq x y z
N MET A 1 -27.79 -5.93 42.99
CA MET A 1 -27.47 -6.71 44.21
C MET A 1 -26.01 -6.40 44.53
N VAL A 2 -25.81 -5.53 45.51
CA VAL A 2 -24.52 -4.90 45.88
C VAL A 2 -23.97 -5.68 47.08
N TYR A 3 -22.69 -6.06 47.07
CA TYR A 3 -22.02 -6.52 48.29
C TYR A 3 -20.72 -5.77 48.52
N VAL A 4 -20.68 -5.19 49.72
CA VAL A 4 -19.71 -4.28 50.31
C VAL A 4 -18.72 -5.07 51.17
N LEU A 5 -17.45 -4.65 51.15
CA LEU A 5 -16.37 -5.08 52.05
C LEU A 5 -16.68 -4.83 53.54
N SER A 6 -16.25 -5.71 54.45
CA SER A 6 -15.60 -5.26 55.70
C SER A 6 -14.84 -6.36 56.46
N LYS A 7 -13.52 -6.09 56.64
CA LYS A 7 -12.65 -6.20 57.82
C LYS A 7 -12.98 -7.18 58.96
N PHE A 8 -11.97 -7.98 59.34
CA PHE A 8 -11.67 -8.32 60.74
C PHE A 8 -10.17 -8.22 61.02
N THR A 9 -9.84 -7.63 62.17
CA THR A 9 -8.52 -7.32 62.72
C THR A 9 -8.21 -8.21 63.94
N VAL A 10 -7.00 -8.80 63.99
CA VAL A 10 -5.96 -9.04 65.07
C VAL A 10 -6.43 -9.24 66.55
N PRO A 11 -5.69 -9.87 67.53
CA PRO A 11 -4.24 -10.15 67.58
C PRO A 11 -3.67 -11.36 68.38
N ASN A 12 -2.36 -11.60 68.15
CA ASN A 12 -1.24 -12.03 69.02
C ASN A 12 -1.47 -12.83 70.34
N THR A 13 -0.63 -13.85 70.60
CA THR A 13 0.59 -13.77 71.45
C THR A 13 1.23 -15.13 71.79
N LEU A 14 2.56 -15.09 72.04
CA LEU A 14 3.40 -15.90 72.97
C LEU A 14 4.52 -16.85 72.45
N LEU A 15 5.70 -16.24 72.27
CA LEU A 15 7.09 -16.56 72.73
C LEU A 15 7.44 -18.00 73.25
N LYS A 16 8.37 -18.74 72.60
CA LYS A 16 9.87 -18.87 72.80
C LYS A 16 10.31 -20.03 73.74
N PRO A 17 11.60 -20.50 73.80
CA PRO A 17 12.67 -20.73 72.79
C PRO A 17 13.55 -22.01 73.04
N ALA A 18 14.62 -22.18 72.23
CA ALA A 18 15.89 -22.92 72.48
C ALA A 18 15.93 -24.44 72.14
N VAL A 19 16.98 -25.09 71.59
CA VAL A 19 18.37 -24.73 71.21
C VAL A 19 19.02 -25.95 70.48
N ILE A 20 19.82 -25.68 69.43
CA ILE A 20 21.04 -26.39 68.93
C ILE A 20 20.94 -27.80 68.30
N LEU A 21 21.25 -27.89 66.99
CA LEU A 21 22.26 -28.79 66.36
C LEU A 21 22.38 -28.43 64.84
N ALA A 22 23.29 -27.55 64.43
CA ALA A 22 24.64 -27.83 63.94
C ALA A 22 24.75 -28.70 62.67
N LEU A 23 25.25 -28.05 61.60
CA LEU A 23 26.05 -28.59 60.48
C LEU A 23 25.37 -29.49 59.42
N ILE A 24 25.57 -29.08 58.15
CA ILE A 24 25.37 -29.80 56.86
C ILE A 24 24.09 -29.40 56.08
N ALA A 25 24.21 -28.29 55.32
CA ALA A 25 23.59 -27.97 54.02
C ALA A 25 23.91 -26.48 53.77
N GLY A 26 24.99 -26.10 53.11
CA GLY A 26 25.26 -26.46 51.72
C GLY A 26 24.51 -25.48 50.82
N LEU A 27 25.13 -24.32 50.57
CA LEU A 27 24.94 -23.42 49.42
C LEU A 27 23.76 -23.75 48.48
N THR A 28 22.64 -23.05 48.64
CA THR A 28 21.70 -22.84 47.54
C THR A 28 21.57 -21.34 47.31
N LEU A 29 22.57 -20.78 46.62
CA LEU A 29 22.31 -19.62 45.78
C LEU A 29 21.39 -20.13 44.68
N GLY A 30 20.09 -19.83 44.81
CA GLY A 30 19.11 -20.11 43.78
C GLY A 30 19.46 -19.30 42.54
N GLY A 31 20.08 -19.95 41.57
CA GLY A 31 20.14 -19.46 40.21
C GLY A 31 18.73 -19.41 39.64
N CYS A 32 18.24 -18.21 39.31
CA CYS A 32 17.17 -18.03 38.35
C CYS A 32 17.74 -18.31 36.96
N GLY A 33 17.91 -19.59 36.62
CA GLY A 33 18.17 -20.04 35.25
C GLY A 33 16.83 -20.35 34.58
N GLY A 34 16.22 -19.32 34.00
CA GLY A 34 15.23 -19.51 32.94
C GLY A 34 15.95 -19.22 31.63
N ASP A 35 16.13 -20.25 30.81
CA ASP A 35 16.76 -20.20 29.47
C ASP A 35 15.91 -19.41 28.45
N SER A 36 15.64 -18.13 28.74
CA SER A 36 15.36 -17.17 27.69
C SER A 36 16.71 -16.55 27.37
N ALA A 37 17.22 -16.77 26.15
CA ALA A 37 18.31 -15.94 25.65
C ALA A 37 17.91 -14.46 25.86
N ASP A 38 18.84 -13.64 26.32
CA ASP A 38 18.60 -12.20 26.39
C ASP A 38 18.21 -11.71 24.98
N PRO A 39 17.24 -10.80 24.86
CA PRO A 39 16.87 -10.26 23.56
C PRO A 39 18.09 -9.60 22.91
N LEU A 40 18.23 -9.76 21.59
CA LEU A 40 19.27 -9.08 20.83
C LEU A 40 19.12 -7.55 20.96
N PRO A 41 20.22 -6.78 20.95
CA PRO A 41 20.16 -5.33 21.01
C PRO A 41 19.40 -4.75 19.81
N THR A 42 18.68 -3.65 20.03
CA THR A 42 17.99 -2.92 18.96
C THR A 42 18.98 -2.16 18.08
N LEU A 43 18.55 -1.72 16.89
CA LEU A 43 19.44 -1.00 15.97
C LEU A 43 19.97 0.31 16.56
N SER A 44 19.16 1.03 17.35
CA SER A 44 19.62 2.22 18.08
C SER A 44 20.69 1.90 19.13
N GLN A 45 20.56 0.77 19.84
CA GLN A 45 21.58 0.32 20.80
C GLN A 45 22.88 -0.06 20.08
N VAL A 46 22.78 -0.76 18.96
CA VAL A 46 23.92 -1.10 18.11
C VAL A 46 24.65 0.15 17.60
N LYS A 47 23.91 1.17 17.13
CA LYS A 47 24.49 2.44 16.68
C LYS A 47 25.27 3.19 17.78
N ALA A 48 25.03 2.89 19.05
CA ALA A 48 25.72 3.52 20.18
C ALA A 48 27.01 2.79 20.60
N GLU A 49 27.31 1.64 20.00
CA GLU A 49 28.52 0.86 20.28
C GLU A 49 29.77 1.50 19.66
N ASP A 50 30.93 1.21 20.25
CA ASP A 50 32.21 1.74 19.76
C ASP A 50 32.61 1.07 18.43
N ALA A 51 33.26 1.82 17.54
CA ALA A 51 33.83 1.27 16.30
C ALA A 51 34.81 0.12 16.58
N GLY A 52 34.75 -0.94 15.77
CA GLY A 52 35.49 -2.19 15.95
C GLY A 52 34.80 -3.21 16.86
N THR A 53 33.66 -2.87 17.46
CA THR A 53 32.87 -3.81 18.27
C THR A 53 32.13 -4.80 17.38
N VAL A 54 32.22 -6.10 17.69
CA VAL A 54 31.43 -7.13 17.03
C VAL A 54 30.08 -7.24 17.73
N VAL A 55 29.00 -7.11 16.98
CA VAL A 55 27.63 -7.09 17.49
C VAL A 55 26.75 -8.03 16.70
N THR A 56 25.69 -8.54 17.33
CA THR A 56 24.63 -9.30 16.66
C THR A 56 23.30 -8.62 16.91
N THR A 57 22.52 -8.38 15.86
CA THR A 57 21.22 -7.71 15.96
C THR A 57 20.24 -8.27 14.93
N THR A 58 19.00 -7.79 14.99
CA THR A 58 17.93 -8.13 14.06
C THR A 58 17.24 -6.88 13.55
N GLY A 59 16.82 -6.89 12.30
CA GLY A 59 16.02 -5.84 11.70
C GLY A 59 15.26 -6.34 10.48
N PHE A 60 14.46 -5.47 9.89
CA PHE A 60 13.86 -5.71 8.58
C PHE A 60 14.68 -4.99 7.52
N VAL A 61 14.91 -5.65 6.39
CA VAL A 61 15.54 -5.01 5.23
C VAL A 61 14.65 -3.88 4.76
N SER A 62 15.12 -2.64 4.87
CA SER A 62 14.40 -1.44 4.44
C SER A 62 14.82 -1.00 3.04
N VAL A 63 16.05 -1.31 2.63
CA VAL A 63 16.64 -1.05 1.32
C VAL A 63 17.36 -2.31 0.86
N GLU A 64 17.15 -2.75 -0.39
CA GLU A 64 17.79 -3.92 -0.99
C GLU A 64 19.30 -3.68 -1.24
N PRO A 65 20.14 -4.74 -1.24
CA PRO A 65 21.53 -4.63 -1.66
C PRO A 65 21.72 -3.92 -2.99
N GLY A 66 22.63 -2.94 -2.99
CA GLY A 66 23.09 -2.25 -4.19
C GLY A 66 22.26 -1.06 -4.64
N ILE A 67 21.06 -0.84 -4.06
CA ILE A 67 20.14 0.25 -4.46
C ILE A 67 20.69 1.66 -4.22
N LEU A 68 21.69 1.81 -3.35
CA LEU A 68 22.31 3.09 -2.98
C LEU A 68 23.78 3.17 -3.38
N GLU A 69 24.22 2.34 -4.33
CA GLU A 69 25.64 2.27 -4.74
C GLU A 69 26.15 3.61 -5.27
N ASP A 70 25.32 4.41 -5.95
CA ASP A 70 25.76 5.71 -6.48
C ASP A 70 25.96 6.75 -5.37
N THR A 71 25.14 6.71 -4.31
CA THR A 71 25.33 7.56 -3.13
C THR A 71 26.47 7.07 -2.23
N THR A 72 26.58 5.77 -2.00
CA THR A 72 27.49 5.21 -0.97
C THR A 72 28.86 4.82 -1.51
N GLY A 73 28.97 4.55 -2.80
CA GLY A 73 30.19 4.06 -3.45
C GLY A 73 30.54 2.61 -3.15
N GLU A 74 29.66 1.87 -2.47
CA GLU A 74 29.89 0.49 -2.06
C GLU A 74 28.60 -0.34 -2.07
N VAL A 75 28.78 -1.67 -2.14
CA VAL A 75 27.66 -2.60 -2.07
C VAL A 75 27.21 -2.72 -0.61
N GLY A 76 25.95 -2.37 -0.36
CA GLY A 76 25.37 -2.44 0.96
C GLY A 76 23.86 -2.41 0.92
N PHE A 77 23.24 -2.54 2.09
CA PHE A 77 21.79 -2.54 2.26
C PHE A 77 21.42 -1.93 3.61
N ALA A 78 20.16 -1.54 3.81
CA ALA A 78 19.73 -0.92 5.06
C ALA A 78 18.79 -1.83 5.84
N LEU A 79 18.93 -1.78 7.18
CA LEU A 79 18.01 -2.36 8.13
C LEU A 79 17.24 -1.29 8.87
N GLN A 80 16.02 -1.64 9.27
CA GLN A 80 15.20 -0.82 10.15
C GLN A 80 14.45 -1.68 11.18
N ASP A 81 14.32 -1.14 12.38
CA ASP A 81 13.42 -1.62 13.41
C ASP A 81 12.63 -0.42 14.00
N THR A 82 11.88 -0.64 15.08
CA THR A 82 11.11 0.43 15.72
C THR A 82 11.97 1.46 16.47
N SER A 83 13.27 1.21 16.63
CA SER A 83 14.22 2.07 17.34
C SER A 83 15.06 2.94 16.41
N GLY A 84 15.25 2.55 15.15
CA GLY A 84 16.01 3.32 14.16
C GLY A 84 16.38 2.49 12.94
N GLY A 85 17.24 3.03 12.09
CA GLY A 85 17.84 2.32 10.96
C GLY A 85 19.32 2.06 11.14
N LEU A 86 19.93 1.19 10.33
CA LEU A 86 21.37 0.94 10.29
C LEU A 86 21.77 0.50 8.88
N TYR A 87 22.83 1.09 8.32
CA TYR A 87 23.36 0.67 7.02
C TYR A 87 24.38 -0.44 7.21
N ILE A 88 24.28 -1.46 6.35
CA ILE A 88 25.14 -2.63 6.33
C ILE A 88 26.03 -2.55 5.11
N THR A 89 27.34 -2.65 5.33
CA THR A 89 28.33 -2.59 4.25
C THR A 89 28.88 -3.98 3.99
N VAL A 90 29.11 -4.28 2.72
CA VAL A 90 29.58 -5.60 2.28
C VAL A 90 30.76 -5.40 1.34
N ASP A 91 31.90 -6.04 1.64
CA ASP A 91 33.02 -6.07 0.70
C ASP A 91 32.66 -7.02 -0.47
N PRO A 92 32.53 -6.51 -1.72
CA PRO A 92 32.19 -7.35 -2.87
C PRO A 92 33.25 -8.43 -3.15
N ALA A 93 34.49 -8.27 -2.66
CA ALA A 93 35.53 -9.28 -2.80
C ALA A 93 35.25 -10.57 -2.00
N LEU A 94 34.35 -10.51 -1.01
CA LEU A 94 33.93 -11.67 -0.21
C LEU A 94 33.00 -12.61 -0.99
N GLY A 95 32.32 -12.09 -2.03
CA GLY A 95 31.40 -12.88 -2.85
C GLY A 95 30.22 -13.47 -2.08
N LEU A 96 29.71 -12.73 -1.09
CA LEU A 96 28.55 -13.13 -0.29
C LEU A 96 27.30 -13.23 -1.17
N ASP A 97 26.46 -14.23 -0.90
CA ASP A 97 25.16 -14.38 -1.56
C ASP A 97 24.11 -13.56 -0.81
N LEU A 98 23.74 -12.42 -1.40
CA LEU A 98 22.73 -11.50 -0.90
C LEU A 98 21.39 -11.64 -1.64
N SER A 99 21.21 -12.65 -2.50
CA SER A 99 20.02 -12.80 -3.34
C SER A 99 18.70 -12.93 -2.56
N ASN A 100 18.78 -13.39 -1.30
CA ASN A 100 17.62 -13.50 -0.41
C ASN A 100 17.40 -12.25 0.47
N VAL A 101 18.31 -11.28 0.46
CA VAL A 101 18.18 -10.04 1.23
C VAL A 101 17.26 -9.09 0.47
N LYS A 102 15.95 -9.23 0.69
CA LYS A 102 14.92 -8.46 -0.01
C LYS A 102 14.14 -7.56 0.94
N PRO A 103 13.59 -6.41 0.47
CA PRO A 103 12.80 -5.52 1.31
C PRO A 103 11.70 -6.25 2.10
N GLY A 104 11.53 -5.89 3.38
CA GLY A 104 10.55 -6.49 4.28
C GLY A 104 10.96 -7.83 4.90
N ARG A 105 12.04 -8.47 4.44
CA ARG A 105 12.58 -9.69 5.08
C ARG A 105 13.20 -9.34 6.43
N SER A 106 12.89 -10.13 7.45
CA SER A 106 13.60 -10.04 8.72
C SER A 106 14.93 -10.76 8.62
N ILE A 107 16.00 -10.14 9.10
CA ILE A 107 17.31 -10.77 9.16
C ILE A 107 17.89 -10.65 10.57
N GLN A 108 18.68 -11.66 10.95
CA GLN A 108 19.65 -11.55 12.03
C GLN A 108 21.02 -11.43 11.39
N ILE A 109 21.80 -10.46 11.87
CA ILE A 109 23.12 -10.17 11.32
C ILE A 109 24.15 -10.01 12.43
N THR A 110 25.32 -10.59 12.23
CA THR A 110 26.53 -10.35 13.01
C THR A 110 27.53 -9.57 12.16
N GLY A 111 28.18 -8.57 12.74
CA GLY A 111 29.17 -7.77 12.02
C GLY A 111 29.98 -6.90 12.95
N THR A 112 30.90 -6.13 12.36
CA THR A 112 31.79 -5.22 13.08
C THR A 112 31.35 -3.78 12.87
N MET A 113 31.17 -3.01 13.95
CA MET A 113 30.83 -1.59 13.87
C MET A 113 31.92 -0.80 13.14
N GLY A 114 31.53 0.01 12.18
CA GLY A 114 32.42 0.81 11.34
C GLY A 114 31.93 2.23 11.11
N ASP A 115 32.65 2.94 10.25
CA ASP A 115 32.30 4.28 9.76
C ASP A 115 32.36 4.28 8.23
N LEU A 116 31.33 4.81 7.59
CA LEU A 116 31.30 5.08 6.15
C LEU A 116 30.94 6.54 5.96
N ASN A 117 31.89 7.36 5.50
CA ASN A 117 31.65 8.78 5.22
C ASN A 117 30.99 9.55 6.40
N GLY A 118 31.31 9.17 7.64
CA GLY A 118 30.71 9.76 8.84
C GLY A 118 29.34 9.19 9.23
N TRP A 119 28.93 8.06 8.64
CA TRP A 119 27.77 7.25 9.03
C TRP A 119 28.23 6.07 9.88
N VAL A 120 27.48 5.77 10.93
CA VAL A 120 27.68 4.55 11.71
C VAL A 120 27.11 3.37 10.94
N VAL A 121 27.96 2.41 10.62
CA VAL A 121 27.59 1.23 9.81
C VAL A 121 27.98 -0.07 10.49
N LEU A 122 27.40 -1.18 10.01
CA LEU A 122 27.82 -2.52 10.40
C LEU A 122 28.44 -3.23 9.19
N VAL A 123 29.69 -3.67 9.33
CA VAL A 123 30.43 -4.38 8.28
C VAL A 123 30.15 -5.87 8.40
N LEU A 124 29.60 -6.46 7.34
CA LEU A 124 29.37 -7.91 7.23
C LEU A 124 30.58 -8.60 6.58
N GLU A 125 31.17 -9.57 7.27
CA GLU A 125 32.42 -10.20 6.84
C GLU A 125 32.26 -11.64 6.32
N ASN A 126 31.20 -12.36 6.72
CA ASN A 126 31.00 -13.77 6.34
C ASN A 126 29.53 -14.11 6.06
N GLN A 127 29.30 -15.11 5.21
CA GLN A 127 27.95 -15.61 4.91
C GLN A 127 27.26 -16.21 6.15
N GLU A 128 28.02 -16.87 7.03
CA GLU A 128 27.49 -17.52 8.25
C GLU A 128 26.95 -16.50 9.27
N ASP A 129 27.36 -15.24 9.15
CA ASP A 129 26.94 -14.13 10.00
C ASP A 129 25.63 -13.48 9.54
N LEU A 130 25.04 -13.98 8.44
CA LEU A 130 23.80 -13.48 7.86
C LEU A 130 22.73 -14.58 7.85
N LEU A 131 21.70 -14.41 8.67
CA LEU A 131 20.54 -15.29 8.72
C LEU A 131 19.31 -14.53 8.20
N VAL A 132 18.82 -14.94 7.03
CA VAL A 132 17.62 -14.36 6.42
C VAL A 132 16.41 -15.23 6.73
N SER A 133 15.35 -14.62 7.24
CA SER A 133 14.08 -15.29 7.47
C SER A 133 13.43 -15.70 6.14
N SER A 134 12.87 -16.91 6.08
CA SER A 134 12.09 -17.38 4.94
C SER A 134 10.71 -16.72 4.81
N SER A 135 10.31 -15.93 5.81
CA SER A 135 9.04 -15.19 5.83
C SER A 135 9.27 -13.73 6.23
N GLY A 136 8.53 -12.82 5.59
CA GLY A 136 8.67 -11.38 5.74
C GLY A 136 8.43 -10.74 4.39
N GLY A 137 7.90 -9.52 4.38
CA GLY A 137 7.43 -8.89 3.14
C GLY A 137 6.43 -7.81 3.51
N PHE A 138 6.90 -6.69 4.04
CA PHE A 138 6.12 -5.47 3.97
C PHE A 138 7.06 -4.35 3.56
N LEU A 139 6.69 -3.65 2.50
CA LEU A 139 7.39 -2.46 2.08
C LEU A 139 6.82 -1.29 2.87
N PHE A 140 7.52 -0.87 3.91
CA PHE A 140 7.05 0.18 4.82
C PHE A 140 6.96 1.55 4.12
N PHE A 141 5.79 2.18 4.21
CA PHE A 141 5.56 3.58 3.84
C PHE A 141 5.04 4.36 5.05
N PRO A 142 5.85 5.25 5.64
CA PRO A 142 5.40 6.08 6.75
C PRO A 142 4.45 7.18 6.28
N GLN A 143 3.75 7.77 7.24
CA GLN A 143 3.04 9.03 7.03
C GLN A 143 4.04 10.14 6.65
N PRO A 144 3.63 11.12 5.82
CA PRO A 144 4.49 12.23 5.44
C PRO A 144 5.01 13.01 6.65
N ASN A 145 6.31 13.33 6.62
CA ASN A 145 6.97 14.29 7.47
C ASN A 145 7.09 15.62 6.72
N THR A 146 7.15 16.71 7.48
CA THR A 146 7.49 18.00 6.89
C THR A 146 8.99 18.07 6.56
N LEU A 147 9.37 18.88 5.58
CA LEU A 147 10.77 19.11 5.23
C LEU A 147 11.52 19.78 6.39
N GLU A 148 10.85 20.62 7.20
CA GLU A 148 11.40 21.13 8.46
C GLU A 148 11.73 19.99 9.44
N GLU A 149 10.85 19.00 9.62
CA GLU A 149 11.09 17.83 10.47
C GLU A 149 12.27 16.98 9.98
N ILE A 150 12.38 16.81 8.66
CA ILE A 150 13.48 16.09 8.01
C ILE A 150 14.81 16.83 8.22
N ASN A 151 14.83 18.14 7.99
CA ASN A 151 16.03 18.97 8.18
C ASN A 151 16.48 19.04 9.65
N ASN A 152 15.54 18.93 10.59
CA ASN A 152 15.84 18.89 12.03
C ASN A 152 16.41 17.54 12.50
N THR A 153 16.64 16.57 11.60
CA THR A 153 17.26 15.27 11.93
C THR A 153 18.66 15.41 12.53
N ALA A 154 19.39 16.50 12.26
CA ALA A 154 20.67 16.76 12.94
C ALA A 154 20.55 16.79 14.47
N ALA A 155 19.37 17.12 15.01
CA ALA A 155 19.07 17.07 16.43
C ALA A 155 18.49 15.71 16.91
N THR A 156 18.18 14.79 15.99
CA THR A 156 17.60 13.45 16.22
C THR A 156 18.28 12.38 15.33
N PRO A 157 19.59 12.12 15.53
CA PRO A 157 20.39 11.24 14.68
C PRO A 157 19.87 9.79 14.60
N GLU A 158 19.00 9.37 15.53
CA GLU A 158 18.31 8.08 15.49
C GLU A 158 17.40 7.89 14.26
N LYS A 159 16.97 8.97 13.59
CA LYS A 159 16.20 8.90 12.33
C LYS A 159 17.06 8.62 11.11
N GLU A 160 18.38 8.78 11.20
CA GLU A 160 19.28 8.45 10.09
C GLU A 160 19.11 6.97 9.69
N THR A 161 19.11 6.71 8.39
CA THR A 161 18.88 5.39 7.80
C THR A 161 17.47 4.79 8.03
N THR A 162 16.51 5.58 8.51
CA THR A 162 15.09 5.16 8.53
C THR A 162 14.37 5.56 7.25
N ILE A 163 13.32 4.83 6.88
CA ILE A 163 12.42 5.26 5.81
C ILE A 163 11.59 6.46 6.29
N VAL A 164 11.59 7.52 5.50
CA VAL A 164 10.78 8.72 5.66
C VAL A 164 9.95 8.97 4.39
N SER A 165 8.91 9.78 4.51
CA SER A 165 8.09 10.23 3.37
C SER A 165 7.86 11.73 3.49
N THR A 166 7.73 12.44 2.38
CA THR A 166 7.37 13.87 2.34
C THR A 166 6.50 14.13 1.12
N GLU A 167 5.65 15.15 1.21
CA GLU A 167 4.85 15.66 0.10
C GLU A 167 5.23 17.13 -0.10
N GLY A 168 5.59 17.51 -1.33
CA GLY A 168 6.03 18.87 -1.61
C GLY A 168 6.04 19.18 -3.09
N SER A 169 6.10 20.48 -3.39
CA SER A 169 6.21 20.99 -4.75
C SER A 169 7.64 20.91 -5.25
N VAL A 170 7.86 20.41 -6.45
CA VAL A 170 9.18 20.36 -7.08
C VAL A 170 9.66 21.78 -7.40
N LEU A 171 10.81 22.17 -6.85
CA LEU A 171 11.45 23.43 -7.19
C LEU A 171 12.36 23.29 -8.41
N ALA A 172 13.15 22.22 -8.45
CA ALA A 172 14.09 21.93 -9.51
C ALA A 172 14.46 20.44 -9.51
N VAL A 173 14.83 19.94 -10.70
CA VAL A 173 15.47 18.63 -10.89
C VAL A 173 16.80 18.89 -11.57
N THR A 174 17.89 18.49 -10.92
CA THR A 174 19.26 18.77 -11.37
C THR A 174 20.04 17.46 -11.50
N PRO A 175 20.55 17.10 -12.69
CA PRO A 175 21.46 15.97 -12.80
C PRO A 175 22.76 16.27 -12.06
N ILE A 176 23.26 15.29 -11.29
CA ILE A 176 24.51 15.40 -10.55
C ILE A 176 25.57 14.61 -11.30
N ASP A 177 26.56 15.30 -11.86
CA ASP A 177 27.67 14.69 -12.60
C ASP A 177 28.82 14.26 -11.66
N ASP A 178 29.42 13.10 -11.90
CA ASP A 178 30.70 12.68 -11.27
C ASP A 178 31.94 13.27 -11.97
N GLY A 179 31.73 14.14 -12.97
CA GLY A 179 32.78 14.62 -13.86
C GLY A 179 33.02 13.74 -15.09
N ALA A 180 32.22 12.69 -15.32
CA ALA A 180 32.07 11.97 -16.58
C ALA A 180 30.87 12.49 -17.38
N ALA A 181 30.59 11.86 -18.52
CA ALA A 181 29.48 12.25 -19.41
C ALA A 181 28.10 11.75 -18.93
N ASN A 182 28.06 10.94 -17.86
CA ASN A 182 26.85 10.35 -17.31
C ASN A 182 26.65 10.88 -15.88
N PRO A 183 25.41 11.20 -15.47
CA PRO A 183 25.14 11.59 -14.09
C PRO A 183 25.32 10.39 -13.14
N LEU A 184 25.56 10.66 -11.86
CA LEU A 184 25.42 9.71 -10.74
C LEU A 184 23.95 9.50 -10.38
N GLY A 185 23.13 10.51 -10.64
CA GLY A 185 21.72 10.54 -10.27
C GLY A 185 21.15 11.94 -10.47
N TRP A 186 19.99 12.19 -9.88
CA TRP A 186 19.32 13.49 -9.94
C TRP A 186 18.98 13.98 -8.54
N GLU A 187 19.27 15.25 -8.30
CA GLU A 187 18.81 15.98 -7.14
C GLU A 187 17.45 16.60 -7.45
N VAL A 188 16.43 16.27 -6.65
CA VAL A 188 15.11 16.88 -6.68
C VAL A 188 14.96 17.79 -5.47
N SER A 189 14.97 19.10 -5.69
CA SER A 189 14.69 20.08 -4.64
C SER A 189 13.18 20.23 -4.45
N LEU A 190 12.71 20.21 -3.20
CA LEU A 190 11.29 20.24 -2.83
C LEU A 190 10.99 21.40 -1.88
N ASP A 191 9.75 21.88 -1.88
CA ASP A 191 9.18 22.83 -0.91
C ASP A 191 7.78 22.37 -0.47
N ASP A 192 7.58 22.21 0.84
CA ASP A 192 6.32 21.78 1.45
C ASP A 192 5.65 22.89 2.27
N SER A 193 6.06 24.14 2.08
CA SER A 193 5.73 25.34 2.86
C SER A 193 6.30 25.41 4.29
N SER A 194 6.80 24.31 4.87
CA SER A 194 7.54 24.31 6.13
C SER A 194 9.03 24.64 5.92
N GLY A 195 9.55 24.31 4.74
CA GLY A 195 10.92 24.59 4.34
C GLY A 195 11.27 23.91 3.02
N THR A 196 12.56 23.91 2.69
CA THR A 196 13.07 23.24 1.49
C THR A 196 13.90 22.01 1.88
N GLY A 197 13.89 20.99 1.04
CA GLY A 197 14.72 19.81 1.21
C GLY A 197 15.06 19.16 -0.13
N VAL A 198 15.79 18.05 -0.06
CA VAL A 198 16.34 17.38 -1.22
C VAL A 198 16.00 15.90 -1.18
N SER A 199 15.65 15.35 -2.35
CA SER A 199 15.68 13.93 -2.60
C SER A 199 16.70 13.60 -3.68
N PHE A 200 17.52 12.56 -3.46
CA PHE A 200 18.53 12.11 -4.42
C PHE A 200 18.11 10.80 -5.07
N LEU A 201 17.95 10.84 -6.39
CA LEU A 201 17.47 9.72 -7.20
C LEU A 201 18.67 8.96 -7.78
N ASN A 202 19.04 7.87 -7.10
CA ASN A 202 20.10 6.94 -7.50
C ASN A 202 19.80 6.19 -8.82
N LEU A 203 20.78 6.09 -9.73
CA LEU A 203 20.64 5.28 -10.95
C LEU A 203 20.53 3.77 -10.64
N SER A 204 21.25 3.32 -9.62
CA SER A 204 21.23 1.96 -9.06
C SER A 204 19.86 1.56 -8.51
N ALA A 205 19.02 2.54 -8.15
CA ALA A 205 17.61 2.34 -7.79
C ALA A 205 16.67 2.30 -9.01
N GLN A 206 17.21 2.28 -10.24
CA GLN A 206 16.47 2.22 -11.51
C GLN A 206 15.59 3.45 -11.78
N HIS A 207 15.99 4.63 -11.30
CA HIS A 207 15.28 5.87 -11.61
C HIS A 207 15.59 6.33 -13.05
N THR A 208 14.55 6.61 -13.82
CA THR A 208 14.62 7.07 -15.23
C THR A 208 13.99 8.46 -15.34
N VAL A 209 14.56 9.43 -14.63
CA VAL A 209 13.97 10.77 -14.42
C VAL A 209 13.65 11.51 -15.71
N ASP A 210 14.43 11.29 -16.76
CA ASP A 210 14.20 11.89 -18.07
C ASP A 210 12.85 11.45 -18.69
N ASP A 211 12.30 10.31 -18.27
CA ASP A 211 11.01 9.75 -18.70
C ASP A 211 9.85 10.16 -17.78
N TRP A 212 10.09 11.03 -16.78
CA TRP A 212 9.13 11.42 -15.74
C TRP A 212 8.78 12.91 -15.83
N PRO A 213 7.94 13.32 -16.79
CA PRO A 213 7.56 14.72 -16.99
C PRO A 213 6.79 15.33 -15.80
N PHE A 214 6.23 14.48 -14.93
CA PHE A 214 5.56 14.92 -13.71
C PHE A 214 6.52 15.46 -12.63
N LEU A 215 7.84 15.31 -12.79
CA LEU A 215 8.84 15.97 -11.96
C LEU A 215 9.17 17.41 -12.42
N ALA A 216 8.31 18.02 -13.23
CA ALA A 216 8.47 19.41 -13.63
C ALA A 216 8.33 20.37 -12.43
N ALA A 217 9.03 21.51 -12.49
CA ALA A 217 8.93 22.54 -11.44
C ALA A 217 7.47 23.01 -11.24
N GLY A 218 7.05 23.03 -9.98
CA GLY A 218 5.69 23.36 -9.53
C GLY A 218 4.77 22.15 -9.37
N ALA A 219 5.15 20.95 -9.82
CA ALA A 219 4.37 19.74 -9.61
C ALA A 219 4.44 19.28 -8.16
N ASP A 220 3.31 18.85 -7.61
CA ASP A 220 3.26 18.25 -6.27
C ASP A 220 3.58 16.76 -6.36
N VAL A 221 4.56 16.32 -5.56
CA VAL A 221 5.06 14.95 -5.57
C VAL A 221 5.20 14.44 -4.14
N ARG A 222 4.98 13.13 -3.99
CA ARG A 222 5.35 12.41 -2.79
C ARG A 222 6.66 11.67 -3.02
N MET A 223 7.61 11.88 -2.11
CA MET A 223 8.91 11.22 -2.11
C MET A 223 9.04 10.40 -0.83
N THR A 224 9.22 9.10 -0.97
CA THR A 224 9.55 8.18 0.12
C THR A 224 10.96 7.68 -0.08
N GLY A 225 11.67 7.32 0.99
CA GLY A 225 13.00 6.76 0.83
C GLY A 225 13.73 6.67 2.14
N VAL A 226 14.94 6.13 2.10
CA VAL A 226 15.82 6.13 3.27
C VAL A 226 16.38 7.53 3.49
N LEU A 227 16.40 7.97 4.73
CA LEU A 227 16.99 9.25 5.10
C LEU A 227 18.50 9.12 5.24
N LEU A 228 19.25 9.78 4.34
CA LEU A 228 20.70 9.74 4.31
C LEU A 228 21.26 11.10 4.70
N LYS A 229 22.43 11.08 5.35
CA LYS A 229 23.13 12.29 5.75
C LYS A 229 24.10 12.69 4.64
N ASP A 230 23.88 13.86 4.06
CA ASP A 230 24.79 14.47 3.08
C ASP A 230 25.43 15.72 3.68
N GLY A 231 26.71 15.60 4.03
CA GLY A 231 27.47 16.67 4.68
C GLY A 231 26.84 17.13 6.00
N ALA A 232 26.22 18.32 5.98
CA ALA A 232 25.54 18.93 7.13
C ALA A 232 24.00 18.88 7.02
N SER A 233 23.47 18.35 5.93
CA SER A 233 22.05 18.21 5.61
C SER A 233 21.66 16.74 5.54
N TYR A 234 20.37 16.51 5.33
CA TYR A 234 19.84 15.19 5.04
C TYR A 234 19.09 15.21 3.71
N GLU A 235 19.13 14.09 3.02
CA GLU A 235 18.43 13.85 1.78
C GLU A 235 17.59 12.58 1.89
N ILE A 236 16.49 12.55 1.15
CA ILE A 236 15.68 11.35 1.00
C ILE A 236 16.20 10.60 -0.22
N ALA A 237 16.57 9.33 -0.06
CA ALA A 237 16.98 8.47 -1.18
C ALA A 237 15.90 7.41 -1.45
N PRO A 238 15.03 7.62 -2.46
CA PRO A 238 14.03 6.65 -2.89
C PRO A 238 14.69 5.36 -3.36
N ARG A 239 14.11 4.24 -2.94
CA ARG A 239 14.63 2.88 -3.18
C ARG A 239 14.30 2.33 -4.56
N GLY A 240 13.43 3.03 -5.28
CA GLY A 240 13.04 2.76 -6.65
C GLY A 240 11.81 3.58 -7.03
N PRO A 241 11.30 3.42 -8.27
CA PRO A 241 10.14 4.16 -8.76
C PRO A 241 8.91 4.07 -7.84
N TYR A 242 8.75 2.95 -7.12
CA TYR A 242 7.66 2.72 -6.18
C TYR A 242 7.63 3.64 -4.95
N ASP A 243 8.72 4.36 -4.69
CA ASP A 243 8.82 5.33 -3.62
C ASP A 243 8.41 6.75 -4.03
N ILE A 244 8.10 6.95 -5.32
CA ILE A 244 7.74 8.24 -5.92
C ILE A 244 6.32 8.14 -6.45
N SER A 245 5.51 9.17 -6.20
CA SER A 245 4.16 9.24 -6.78
C SER A 245 3.63 10.67 -6.86
N ILE A 246 2.78 10.93 -7.84
CA ILE A 246 1.87 12.09 -7.84
C ILE A 246 0.49 11.70 -7.32
N SER A 247 -0.35 12.69 -7.02
CA SER A 247 -1.76 12.43 -6.70
C SER A 247 -2.50 11.85 -7.90
N ILE A 248 -3.56 11.09 -7.64
CA ILE A 248 -4.41 10.53 -8.72
C ILE A 248 -5.10 11.65 -9.49
N GLU A 249 -5.44 12.74 -8.81
CA GLU A 249 -6.04 13.94 -9.36
C GLU A 249 -5.11 14.63 -10.36
N ASP A 250 -3.83 14.77 -10.03
CA ASP A 250 -2.82 15.35 -10.90
C ASP A 250 -2.53 14.41 -12.08
N ALA A 251 -2.48 13.10 -11.84
CA ALA A 251 -2.28 12.10 -12.88
C ALA A 251 -3.36 12.17 -13.97
N ARG A 252 -4.63 12.43 -13.62
CA ARG A 252 -5.72 12.62 -14.60
C ARG A 252 -5.47 13.80 -15.54
N SER A 253 -4.66 14.77 -15.14
CA SER A 253 -4.31 15.96 -15.93
C SER A 253 -3.03 15.79 -16.77
N VAL A 254 -2.27 14.72 -16.55
CA VAL A 254 -1.07 14.39 -17.34
C VAL A 254 -1.49 14.01 -18.77
N ALA A 255 -0.68 14.37 -19.77
CA ALA A 255 -0.98 14.13 -21.18
C ALA A 255 -0.91 12.64 -21.57
N ASP A 256 -1.58 12.28 -22.66
CA ASP A 256 -1.51 10.90 -23.20
C ASP A 256 -0.10 10.55 -23.67
N GLY A 257 0.33 9.33 -23.37
CA GLY A 257 1.65 8.81 -23.70
C GLY A 257 2.74 9.11 -22.67
N GLU A 258 2.43 9.90 -21.64
CA GLU A 258 3.39 10.24 -20.57
C GLU A 258 3.31 9.24 -19.41
N THR A 259 4.47 8.96 -18.82
CA THR A 259 4.59 8.10 -17.64
C THR A 259 4.00 8.78 -16.41
N VAL A 260 3.25 8.01 -15.61
CA VAL A 260 2.80 8.41 -14.27
C VAL A 260 3.10 7.32 -13.25
N LEU A 261 3.42 7.77 -12.05
CA LEU A 261 3.59 6.93 -10.87
C LEU A 261 2.53 7.39 -9.87
N ILE A 262 1.61 6.50 -9.52
CA ILE A 262 0.50 6.82 -8.61
C ILE A 262 0.40 5.79 -7.50
N LYS A 263 -0.20 6.22 -6.39
CA LYS A 263 -0.51 5.35 -5.26
C LYS A 263 -1.94 5.56 -4.82
N GLY A 264 -2.60 4.50 -4.40
CA GLY A 264 -3.93 4.58 -3.83
C GLY A 264 -4.44 3.24 -3.34
N THR A 265 -5.73 3.20 -3.04
CA THR A 265 -6.44 1.98 -2.64
C THR A 265 -7.30 1.46 -3.78
N VAL A 266 -7.43 0.13 -3.87
CA VAL A 266 -8.34 -0.47 -4.84
C VAL A 266 -9.79 -0.19 -4.44
N GLY A 267 -10.56 0.39 -5.36
CA GLY A 267 -12.00 0.63 -5.22
C GLY A 267 -12.83 -0.42 -5.95
N MET A 268 -12.78 -0.41 -7.28
CA MET A 268 -13.34 -1.43 -8.16
C MET A 268 -12.32 -2.56 -8.34
N VAL A 269 -12.77 -3.79 -8.15
CA VAL A 269 -11.93 -4.99 -8.20
C VAL A 269 -11.33 -5.25 -9.60
N PRO A 270 -10.16 -5.88 -9.68
CA PRO A 270 -9.55 -6.30 -10.95
C PRO A 270 -10.48 -7.18 -11.79
N GLY A 271 -10.62 -6.88 -13.07
CA GLY A 271 -11.40 -7.73 -13.99
C GLY A 271 -12.92 -7.46 -13.98
N ALA A 272 -13.39 -6.49 -13.21
CA ALA A 272 -14.80 -6.06 -13.21
C ALA A 272 -15.30 -5.79 -14.64
N LEU A 273 -14.50 -5.12 -15.47
CA LEU A 273 -14.85 -4.74 -16.86
C LEU A 273 -14.29 -5.70 -17.94
N SER A 274 -13.90 -6.92 -17.56
CA SER A 274 -13.26 -7.90 -18.46
C SER A 274 -14.02 -8.20 -19.76
N GLY A 275 -15.35 -8.07 -19.78
CA GLY A 275 -16.20 -8.35 -20.95
C GLY A 275 -16.02 -7.41 -22.15
N VAL A 276 -15.36 -6.26 -22.01
CA VAL A 276 -15.09 -5.31 -23.12
C VAL A 276 -13.61 -5.12 -23.43
N GLY A 277 -12.74 -5.95 -22.87
CA GLY A 277 -11.30 -5.80 -23.06
C GLY A 277 -10.67 -4.71 -22.18
N GLU A 278 -11.45 -4.12 -21.27
CA GLU A 278 -10.97 -3.22 -20.22
C GLU A 278 -10.66 -4.07 -18.98
N TYR A 279 -9.46 -4.65 -18.96
CA TYR A 279 -9.03 -5.49 -17.86
C TYR A 279 -8.35 -4.62 -16.83
N GLY A 280 -9.09 -4.21 -15.84
CA GLY A 280 -8.58 -3.23 -14.90
C GLY A 280 -9.27 -3.24 -13.57
N PHE A 281 -8.71 -2.43 -12.68
CA PHE A 281 -9.28 -2.05 -11.40
C PHE A 281 -9.35 -0.52 -11.36
N SER A 282 -10.00 0.06 -10.37
CA SER A 282 -9.87 1.49 -10.12
C SER A 282 -8.99 1.72 -8.90
N LEU A 283 -8.03 2.63 -9.01
CA LEU A 283 -7.21 3.10 -7.90
C LEU A 283 -7.75 4.43 -7.38
N HIS A 284 -7.82 4.61 -6.06
CA HIS A 284 -8.41 5.78 -5.43
C HIS A 284 -7.52 6.43 -4.38
N SER A 285 -7.57 7.76 -4.32
CA SER A 285 -7.06 8.54 -3.19
C SER A 285 -8.08 8.51 -2.04
N GLU A 286 -7.65 8.91 -0.85
CA GLU A 286 -8.49 8.84 0.36
C GLU A 286 -9.75 9.72 0.28
N ASN A 287 -9.69 10.78 -0.52
CA ASN A 287 -10.81 11.69 -0.75
C ASN A 287 -11.85 11.15 -1.76
N GLY A 288 -11.62 9.96 -2.32
CA GLY A 288 -12.53 9.28 -3.25
C GLY A 288 -12.38 9.69 -4.71
N ASN A 289 -11.37 10.50 -5.09
CA ASN A 289 -11.01 10.61 -6.51
C ASN A 289 -10.22 9.38 -6.93
N GLY A 290 -10.49 8.92 -8.15
CA GLY A 290 -9.95 7.68 -8.65
C GLY A 290 -9.64 7.73 -10.14
N ILE A 291 -8.99 6.68 -10.59
CA ILE A 291 -8.60 6.47 -11.97
C ILE A 291 -8.68 4.99 -12.30
N LEU A 292 -9.07 4.68 -13.55
CA LEU A 292 -9.01 3.33 -14.05
C LEU A 292 -7.55 2.95 -14.31
N VAL A 293 -7.15 1.76 -13.89
CA VAL A 293 -5.87 1.14 -14.22
C VAL A 293 -6.17 -0.04 -15.13
N SER A 294 -5.80 0.08 -16.39
CA SER A 294 -5.84 -0.99 -17.37
C SER A 294 -4.55 -1.80 -17.28
N ILE A 295 -4.68 -3.12 -17.31
CA ILE A 295 -3.57 -4.06 -17.27
C ILE A 295 -3.48 -4.75 -18.61
N SER A 296 -2.33 -4.58 -19.25
CA SER A 296 -2.08 -5.05 -20.62
C SER A 296 -1.85 -6.58 -20.72
N ASP A 297 -1.51 -7.27 -19.62
CA ASP A 297 -1.27 -8.72 -19.57
C ASP A 297 -2.20 -9.45 -18.58
N LEU A 298 -3.10 -10.28 -19.12
CA LEU A 298 -4.08 -11.07 -18.36
C LEU A 298 -3.52 -12.32 -17.68
N ALA A 299 -2.40 -12.83 -18.20
CA ALA A 299 -1.66 -13.91 -17.55
C ALA A 299 -0.57 -13.36 -16.62
N GLY A 300 -0.53 -12.02 -16.49
CA GLY A 300 0.47 -11.28 -15.78
C GLY A 300 0.52 -11.64 -14.29
N LEU A 301 1.74 -11.74 -13.79
CA LEU A 301 2.01 -11.75 -12.37
C LEU A 301 2.19 -10.31 -11.89
N TYR A 302 1.70 -10.05 -10.69
CA TYR A 302 1.80 -8.78 -9.99
C TYR A 302 2.97 -8.81 -9.02
N THR A 303 3.45 -7.64 -8.66
CA THR A 303 4.67 -7.53 -7.86
C THR A 303 4.31 -7.40 -6.38
N ASP A 304 4.77 -8.35 -5.55
CA ASP A 304 4.67 -8.19 -4.09
C ASP A 304 5.80 -7.28 -3.54
N TYR A 305 5.83 -7.08 -2.23
CA TYR A 305 6.74 -6.20 -1.53
C TYR A 305 8.22 -6.39 -1.89
N ASP A 306 8.63 -7.63 -2.12
CA ASP A 306 10.03 -8.02 -2.27
C ASP A 306 10.46 -8.24 -3.74
N GLY A 307 9.51 -8.12 -4.67
CA GLY A 307 9.74 -8.15 -6.11
C GLY A 307 9.68 -9.54 -6.78
N ASP A 308 9.34 -10.61 -6.07
CA ASP A 308 9.39 -11.99 -6.60
C ASP A 308 8.07 -12.53 -7.19
N ASN A 309 7.02 -11.70 -7.16
CA ASN A 309 5.65 -12.00 -7.60
C ASN A 309 4.94 -13.13 -6.84
N GLN A 310 5.39 -13.46 -5.64
CA GLN A 310 4.73 -14.37 -4.71
C GLN A 310 4.23 -13.59 -3.50
N LEU A 311 3.03 -13.92 -3.04
CA LEU A 311 2.53 -13.46 -1.75
C LEU A 311 3.01 -14.41 -0.67
N GLU A 312 3.81 -13.92 0.27
CA GLU A 312 4.16 -14.70 1.46
C GLU A 312 3.17 -14.51 2.59
N PHE A 313 2.80 -15.62 3.20
CA PHE A 313 2.00 -15.64 4.41
C PHE A 313 2.86 -16.03 5.61
N SER A 314 2.46 -15.59 6.81
CA SER A 314 3.15 -15.91 8.07
C SER A 314 3.23 -17.41 8.37
N SER A 315 2.42 -18.24 7.71
CA SER A 315 2.48 -19.69 7.71
C SER A 315 3.66 -20.28 6.92
N GLY A 316 4.42 -19.45 6.19
CA GLY A 316 5.47 -19.88 5.27
C GLY A 316 4.94 -20.48 3.96
N THR A 317 3.65 -20.30 3.68
CA THR A 317 3.03 -20.63 2.39
C THR A 317 3.17 -19.45 1.45
N ASN A 318 3.38 -19.74 0.17
CA ASN A 318 3.43 -18.74 -0.89
C ASN A 318 2.29 -18.99 -1.89
N LEU A 319 1.68 -17.93 -2.38
CA LEU A 319 0.74 -17.97 -3.50
C LEU A 319 1.26 -17.10 -4.63
N PRO A 320 1.05 -17.47 -5.91
CA PRO A 320 1.33 -16.54 -7.00
C PRO A 320 0.47 -15.29 -6.83
N PHE A 321 1.06 -14.10 -6.95
CA PHE A 321 0.27 -12.89 -7.04
C PHE A 321 -0.23 -12.76 -8.48
N ASP A 322 -1.29 -13.48 -8.83
CA ASP A 322 -1.94 -13.46 -10.14
C ASP A 322 -3.29 -12.72 -10.10
N LEU A 323 -3.99 -12.60 -11.23
CA LEU A 323 -5.25 -11.86 -11.31
C LEU A 323 -6.33 -12.41 -10.38
N ALA A 324 -6.44 -13.73 -10.26
CA ALA A 324 -7.43 -14.37 -9.38
C ALA A 324 -7.13 -14.07 -7.90
N THR A 325 -5.87 -14.22 -7.51
CA THR A 325 -5.43 -13.93 -6.14
C THR A 325 -5.56 -12.45 -5.83
N PHE A 326 -5.26 -11.58 -6.78
CA PHE A 326 -5.45 -10.14 -6.62
C PHE A 326 -6.93 -9.77 -6.48
N HIS A 327 -7.81 -10.34 -7.30
CA HIS A 327 -9.25 -10.17 -7.16
C HIS A 327 -9.72 -10.54 -5.74
N ASP A 328 -9.31 -11.70 -5.24
CA ASP A 328 -9.69 -12.20 -3.91
C ASP A 328 -9.13 -11.31 -2.77
N LEU A 329 -7.96 -10.71 -2.96
CA LEU A 329 -7.38 -9.75 -2.00
C LEU A 329 -8.10 -8.40 -2.00
N ALA A 330 -8.52 -7.94 -3.18
CA ALA A 330 -9.01 -6.59 -3.42
C ALA A 330 -10.50 -6.39 -3.13
N ASP A 331 -11.18 -7.41 -2.59
CA ASP A 331 -12.60 -7.34 -2.27
C ASP A 331 -12.93 -6.08 -1.43
N PRO A 332 -13.74 -5.13 -1.94
CA PRO A 332 -13.83 -3.82 -1.35
C PRO A 332 -14.70 -3.81 -0.10
N TYR A 333 -14.30 -2.99 0.88
CA TYR A 333 -15.14 -2.65 2.03
C TYR A 333 -16.36 -1.80 1.58
N PRO A 334 -17.55 -1.96 2.19
CA PRO A 334 -17.84 -2.60 3.48
C PRO A 334 -18.01 -4.12 3.50
N PHE A 335 -17.80 -4.83 2.39
CA PHE A 335 -18.31 -6.19 2.25
C PHE A 335 -17.28 -7.31 2.38
N ALA A 336 -15.98 -7.00 2.46
CA ALA A 336 -14.99 -7.97 2.89
C ALA A 336 -15.31 -8.45 4.32
N LEU A 337 -16.02 -9.56 4.44
CA LEU A 337 -16.39 -10.22 5.70
C LEU A 337 -15.17 -10.55 6.59
N SER A 338 -13.95 -10.42 6.05
CA SER A 338 -12.69 -10.74 6.70
C SER A 338 -11.55 -9.73 6.55
N SER A 339 -11.66 -8.66 5.72
CA SER A 339 -10.56 -7.69 5.55
C SER A 339 -11.01 -6.27 5.93
N SER A 340 -10.45 -5.76 7.03
CA SER A 340 -10.65 -4.37 7.46
C SER A 340 -9.57 -3.42 6.91
N VAL A 341 -8.77 -3.89 5.96
CA VAL A 341 -7.54 -3.23 5.50
C VAL A 341 -7.60 -3.08 3.98
N PRO A 342 -7.61 -1.85 3.44
CA PRO A 342 -7.56 -1.62 2.01
C PRO A 342 -6.33 -2.25 1.37
N VAL A 343 -6.49 -2.73 0.13
CA VAL A 343 -5.34 -3.08 -0.70
C VAL A 343 -4.75 -1.78 -1.27
N ALA A 344 -3.64 -1.35 -0.69
CA ALA A 344 -2.86 -0.22 -1.18
C ALA A 344 -1.87 -0.68 -2.25
N LEU A 345 -1.85 0.04 -3.38
CA LEU A 345 -0.99 -0.26 -4.52
C LEU A 345 -0.22 0.98 -4.95
N HIS A 346 1.00 0.74 -5.44
CA HIS A 346 1.70 1.64 -6.34
C HIS A 346 1.56 1.13 -7.77
N VAL A 347 1.33 2.04 -8.72
CA VAL A 347 1.22 1.74 -10.14
C VAL A 347 2.15 2.68 -10.91
N GLU A 348 3.05 2.09 -11.67
CA GLU A 348 3.79 2.77 -12.74
C GLU A 348 3.13 2.41 -14.08
N GLY A 349 2.79 3.42 -14.88
CA GLY A 349 2.15 3.20 -16.17
C GLY A 349 2.14 4.44 -17.04
N VAL A 350 1.44 4.33 -18.17
CA VAL A 350 1.32 5.40 -19.17
C VAL A 350 -0.09 5.94 -19.16
N MET A 351 -0.23 7.25 -19.09
CA MET A 351 -1.55 7.89 -19.19
C MET A 351 -2.13 7.78 -20.57
N ALA A 352 -3.43 7.51 -20.63
CA ALA A 352 -4.18 7.40 -21.88
C ALA A 352 -5.65 7.82 -21.71
N THR A 353 -6.32 8.00 -22.84
CA THR A 353 -7.76 8.27 -22.91
C THR A 353 -8.47 7.08 -23.55
N THR A 354 -9.52 6.58 -22.92
CA THR A 354 -10.40 5.57 -23.53
C THR A 354 -11.04 6.13 -24.81
N VAL A 355 -11.54 5.25 -25.68
CA VAL A 355 -12.33 5.69 -26.86
C VAL A 355 -13.56 6.53 -26.45
N LEU A 356 -14.03 6.31 -25.22
CA LEU A 356 -15.17 7.00 -24.63
C LEU A 356 -14.78 8.28 -23.87
N GLY A 357 -13.50 8.66 -23.82
CA GLY A 357 -13.07 9.95 -23.26
C GLY A 357 -12.61 9.92 -21.80
N ASP A 358 -12.80 8.82 -21.05
CA ASP A 358 -12.27 8.74 -19.68
C ASP A 358 -10.75 8.57 -19.64
N ARG A 359 -10.14 9.09 -18.58
CA ARG A 359 -8.71 8.97 -18.28
C ARG A 359 -8.41 7.63 -17.63
N TYR A 360 -7.36 6.95 -18.08
CA TYR A 360 -6.87 5.73 -17.46
C TYR A 360 -5.34 5.63 -17.50
N VAL A 361 -4.79 4.76 -16.66
CA VAL A 361 -3.38 4.37 -16.68
C VAL A 361 -3.27 3.00 -17.33
N ASP A 362 -2.47 2.88 -18.38
CA ASP A 362 -2.08 1.58 -18.95
C ASP A 362 -0.80 1.09 -18.26
N ALA A 363 -0.87 -0.06 -17.61
CA ALA A 363 0.23 -0.63 -16.85
C ALA A 363 0.55 -2.07 -17.28
N ASP A 364 1.83 -2.43 -17.15
CA ASP A 364 2.28 -3.82 -17.13
C ASP A 364 1.99 -4.39 -15.73
N SER A 365 1.61 -5.68 -15.62
CA SER A 365 1.29 -6.28 -14.33
C SER A 365 2.47 -6.23 -13.35
N LEU A 366 3.71 -6.32 -13.83
CA LEU A 366 4.93 -6.22 -13.01
C LEU A 366 5.18 -4.80 -12.49
N LYS A 367 4.49 -3.80 -13.04
CA LYS A 367 4.52 -2.40 -12.62
C LYS A 367 3.36 -2.03 -11.69
N VAL A 368 2.51 -3.01 -11.34
CA VAL A 368 1.53 -2.92 -10.26
C VAL A 368 2.10 -3.62 -9.03
N ARG A 369 2.37 -2.84 -7.99
CA ARG A 369 3.06 -3.31 -6.77
C ARG A 369 2.21 -3.11 -5.53
N ARG A 370 2.15 -4.12 -4.67
CA ARG A 370 1.56 -3.98 -3.34
C ARG A 370 2.47 -3.15 -2.42
N VAL A 371 1.88 -2.21 -1.69
CA VAL A 371 2.60 -1.36 -0.72
C VAL A 371 1.99 -1.45 0.67
N ALA A 372 2.83 -1.39 1.71
CA ALA A 372 2.37 -1.50 3.10
C ALA A 372 2.18 -0.10 3.66
N GLU A 373 1.10 0.53 3.20
CA GLU A 373 0.68 1.85 3.63
C GLU A 373 -0.71 1.76 4.24
N ASN A 374 -0.89 2.45 5.38
CA ASN A 374 -2.19 2.55 6.04
C ASN A 374 -3.02 3.67 5.40
N LEU A 375 -3.49 3.43 4.17
CA LEU A 375 -4.42 4.31 3.48
C LEU A 375 -5.85 4.01 3.93
N ALA A 376 -6.70 5.03 3.97
CA ALA A 376 -8.13 4.84 4.18
C ALA A 376 -8.84 4.30 2.93
N TYR A 377 -9.95 3.57 3.11
CA TYR A 377 -10.87 3.29 2.00
C TYR A 377 -11.36 4.60 1.37
N PRO A 378 -11.65 4.61 0.06
CA PRO A 378 -12.10 5.81 -0.61
C PRO A 378 -13.41 6.30 0.00
N THR A 379 -13.47 7.59 0.29
CA THR A 379 -14.69 8.19 0.83
C THR A 379 -15.72 8.33 -0.28
N SER A 380 -16.85 7.61 -0.18
CA SER A 380 -17.97 7.82 -1.12
C SER A 380 -18.66 9.16 -0.87
N ILE A 381 -18.91 9.94 -1.91
CA ILE A 381 -19.71 11.16 -1.83
C ILE A 381 -21.14 10.88 -2.30
N SER A 382 -22.13 11.36 -1.55
CA SER A 382 -23.53 11.28 -1.98
C SER A 382 -23.85 12.40 -2.96
N LEU A 383 -24.27 12.03 -4.18
CA LEU A 383 -24.66 12.99 -5.21
C LEU A 383 -26.12 12.77 -5.59
N PRO A 384 -26.91 13.84 -5.76
CA PRO A 384 -28.21 13.72 -6.40
C PRO A 384 -28.02 13.40 -7.89
N THR A 385 -28.90 12.59 -8.48
CA THR A 385 -28.70 12.12 -9.87
C THR A 385 -28.72 13.27 -10.88
N GLY A 386 -29.49 14.33 -10.63
CA GLY A 386 -29.49 15.56 -11.44
C GLY A 386 -28.29 16.49 -11.21
N GLY A 387 -27.46 16.22 -10.20
CA GLY A 387 -26.26 17.00 -9.86
C GLY A 387 -24.95 16.37 -10.32
N VAL A 388 -24.99 15.18 -10.92
CA VAL A 388 -23.81 14.48 -11.45
C VAL A 388 -23.32 15.18 -12.72
N THR A 389 -22.05 15.59 -12.73
CA THR A 389 -21.43 16.36 -13.83
C THR A 389 -20.10 15.76 -14.25
N LEU A 390 -19.60 16.08 -15.45
CA LEU A 390 -18.32 15.54 -15.93
C LEU A 390 -17.11 15.80 -15.01
N SER A 391 -17.17 16.81 -14.12
CA SER A 391 -16.13 17.01 -13.09
C SER A 391 -16.13 15.95 -11.98
N ASP A 392 -17.18 15.13 -11.91
CA ASP A 392 -17.27 13.98 -11.00
C ASP A 392 -16.72 12.69 -11.64
N ALA A 393 -16.26 12.73 -12.89
CA ALA A 393 -15.57 11.59 -13.52
C ALA A 393 -14.35 11.18 -12.70
N GLY A 394 -14.19 9.88 -12.47
CA GLY A 394 -13.18 9.30 -11.61
C GLY A 394 -13.60 9.15 -10.15
N ARG A 395 -14.74 9.69 -9.72
CA ARG A 395 -15.10 9.67 -8.29
C ARG A 395 -15.79 8.40 -7.85
N TRP A 396 -15.50 8.00 -6.61
CA TRP A 396 -16.30 7.07 -5.85
C TRP A 396 -17.53 7.77 -5.25
N VAL A 397 -18.72 7.33 -5.64
CA VAL A 397 -19.98 7.99 -5.24
C VAL A 397 -21.01 7.00 -4.75
N ASN A 398 -22.02 7.53 -4.06
CA ASN A 398 -23.28 6.86 -3.86
C ASN A 398 -24.44 7.68 -4.42
N LEU A 399 -25.32 7.04 -5.20
CA LEU A 399 -26.52 7.64 -5.76
C LEU A 399 -27.74 6.98 -5.13
N ASN A 400 -28.65 7.78 -4.58
CA ASN A 400 -29.91 7.30 -4.00
C ASN A 400 -31.04 7.55 -4.99
N GLY A 401 -31.79 6.54 -5.41
CA GLY A 401 -32.89 6.74 -6.35
C GLY A 401 -33.59 5.44 -6.73
N ASP A 402 -34.55 5.53 -7.63
CA ASP A 402 -35.25 4.36 -8.15
C ASP A 402 -34.53 3.86 -9.39
N LEU A 403 -34.22 2.56 -9.44
CA LEU A 403 -33.74 1.91 -10.66
C LEU A 403 -34.88 1.77 -11.68
N ALA A 404 -34.60 2.04 -12.95
CA ALA A 404 -35.61 1.93 -14.00
C ALA A 404 -36.19 0.51 -14.10
N THR A 405 -37.53 0.40 -14.12
CA THR A 405 -38.23 -0.89 -14.16
C THR A 405 -38.22 -1.53 -15.54
N PRO A 406 -37.76 -2.80 -15.73
CA PRO A 406 -37.86 -3.53 -17.00
C PRO A 406 -39.26 -3.38 -17.62
N PRO A 407 -39.39 -2.98 -18.91
CA PRO A 407 -40.69 -2.86 -19.52
C PRO A 407 -41.39 -4.22 -19.59
N GLY A 408 -42.59 -4.30 -19.00
CA GLY A 408 -43.38 -5.53 -18.96
C GLY A 408 -43.69 -6.08 -20.35
N GLY A 409 -43.32 -7.34 -20.61
CA GLY A 409 -43.66 -8.07 -21.84
C GLY A 409 -42.79 -7.80 -23.06
N ALA A 410 -41.68 -7.06 -22.93
CA ALA A 410 -40.68 -6.95 -24.01
C ALA A 410 -39.82 -8.23 -24.05
N PRO A 411 -39.45 -8.75 -25.24
CA PRO A 411 -38.47 -9.82 -25.33
C PRO A 411 -37.15 -9.31 -24.73
N TYR A 412 -36.74 -9.99 -23.67
CA TYR A 412 -35.46 -9.80 -23.03
C TYR A 412 -34.33 -10.20 -24.01
N PRO A 413 -33.24 -9.42 -24.13
CA PRO A 413 -33.02 -8.06 -23.64
C PRO A 413 -33.28 -7.03 -24.74
N GLY A 414 -34.38 -6.27 -24.71
CA GLY A 414 -34.76 -5.50 -25.90
C GLY A 414 -35.82 -4.41 -25.75
N GLY A 415 -35.96 -3.81 -24.57
CA GLY A 415 -36.85 -2.66 -24.35
C GLY A 415 -36.11 -1.33 -24.30
N ALA A 416 -36.69 -0.27 -24.85
CA ALA A 416 -36.02 1.03 -25.01
C ALA A 416 -35.63 1.75 -23.70
N LEU A 417 -36.15 1.36 -22.52
CA LEU A 417 -36.19 2.23 -21.34
C LEU A 417 -35.95 1.59 -19.96
N ALA A 418 -35.24 0.47 -19.80
CA ALA A 418 -34.93 0.07 -18.42
C ALA A 418 -33.72 -0.82 -18.16
N TRP A 419 -33.50 -1.86 -18.94
CA TRP A 419 -32.33 -2.73 -18.76
C TRP A 419 -31.85 -3.21 -20.11
N ARG A 420 -30.55 -3.12 -20.34
CA ARG A 420 -29.91 -3.49 -21.61
C ARG A 420 -28.66 -4.30 -21.33
N VAL A 421 -28.47 -5.35 -22.11
CA VAL A 421 -27.29 -6.21 -22.05
C VAL A 421 -26.25 -5.68 -23.02
N PHE A 422 -25.02 -5.57 -22.55
CA PHE A 422 -23.85 -5.22 -23.32
C PHE A 422 -22.77 -6.27 -23.10
N ALA A 423 -21.63 -6.11 -23.77
CA ALA A 423 -20.53 -7.07 -23.65
C ALA A 423 -19.88 -7.05 -22.25
N ASP A 424 -19.92 -5.92 -21.56
CA ASP A 424 -19.34 -5.70 -20.22
C ASP A 424 -20.32 -5.93 -19.07
N GLY A 425 -21.62 -6.02 -19.33
CA GLY A 425 -22.62 -6.24 -18.28
C GLY A 425 -23.99 -5.65 -18.60
N TYR A 426 -24.74 -5.41 -17.53
CA TYR A 426 -26.09 -4.87 -17.60
C TYR A 426 -26.09 -3.37 -17.34
N ARG A 427 -26.80 -2.61 -18.18
CA ARG A 427 -27.02 -1.18 -17.95
C ARG A 427 -28.48 -0.87 -17.64
N THR A 428 -28.67 0.01 -16.67
CA THR A 428 -29.96 0.61 -16.30
C THR A 428 -29.80 2.11 -16.01
N LEU A 429 -30.88 2.77 -15.59
CA LEU A 429 -30.86 4.15 -15.14
C LEU A 429 -31.26 4.22 -13.67
N ILE A 430 -30.59 5.08 -12.90
CA ILE A 430 -31.03 5.50 -11.56
C ILE A 430 -31.50 6.96 -11.61
N ASP A 431 -32.64 7.26 -11.01
CA ASP A 431 -33.22 8.61 -10.92
C ASP A 431 -33.78 8.86 -9.53
N ASP A 432 -33.39 9.99 -8.93
CA ASP A 432 -33.84 10.43 -7.60
C ASP A 432 -34.92 11.53 -7.68
N GLY A 433 -35.34 11.91 -8.90
CA GLY A 433 -36.30 12.97 -9.18
C GLY A 433 -35.72 14.38 -9.17
N THR A 434 -34.41 14.57 -8.99
CA THR A 434 -33.75 15.89 -8.91
C THR A 434 -33.41 16.50 -10.27
N GLY A 435 -33.87 15.90 -11.38
CA GLY A 435 -33.80 16.50 -12.71
C GLY A 435 -32.82 15.84 -13.67
N GLY A 436 -32.47 14.57 -13.46
CA GLY A 436 -31.67 13.78 -14.39
C GLY A 436 -31.49 12.35 -13.90
N SER A 437 -31.27 11.42 -14.84
CA SER A 437 -30.95 10.03 -14.53
C SER A 437 -29.48 9.75 -14.84
N VAL A 438 -28.84 8.87 -14.06
CA VAL A 438 -27.47 8.40 -14.31
C VAL A 438 -27.51 6.96 -14.82
N THR A 439 -26.68 6.64 -15.81
CA THR A 439 -26.53 5.25 -16.27
C THR A 439 -25.79 4.45 -15.21
N VAL A 440 -26.31 3.29 -14.84
CA VAL A 440 -25.64 2.35 -13.94
C VAL A 440 -25.24 1.14 -14.75
N LEU A 441 -23.95 0.78 -14.73
CA LEU A 441 -23.42 -0.48 -15.25
C LEU A 441 -23.20 -1.44 -14.10
N VAL A 442 -23.82 -2.61 -14.17
CA VAL A 442 -23.51 -3.79 -13.35
C VAL A 442 -22.62 -4.71 -14.19
N PRO A 443 -21.30 -4.75 -13.94
CA PRO A 443 -20.39 -5.54 -14.75
C PRO A 443 -20.56 -7.04 -14.56
N PHE A 444 -20.33 -7.84 -15.59
CA PHE A 444 -20.33 -9.31 -15.46
C PHE A 444 -19.23 -9.83 -14.54
N GLY A 445 -18.09 -9.14 -14.46
CA GLY A 445 -16.94 -9.56 -13.66
C GLY A 445 -17.18 -9.55 -12.15
N ILE A 446 -18.28 -8.96 -11.68
CA ILE A 446 -18.69 -8.94 -10.28
C ILE A 446 -19.96 -9.76 -10.03
N LEU A 447 -20.45 -10.51 -11.02
CA LEU A 447 -21.59 -11.40 -10.87
C LEU A 447 -21.09 -12.82 -10.63
N SER A 448 -21.60 -13.45 -9.59
CA SER A 448 -21.43 -14.89 -9.35
C SER A 448 -22.58 -15.67 -9.99
N ASP A 449 -22.24 -16.82 -10.60
CA ASP A 449 -23.22 -17.83 -11.02
C ASP A 449 -23.86 -18.44 -9.77
N SER A 450 -25.03 -17.91 -9.44
CA SER A 450 -25.75 -18.19 -8.21
C SER A 450 -26.67 -19.40 -8.34
N ASN A 451 -27.16 -19.67 -9.56
CA ASN A 451 -28.07 -20.78 -9.83
C ASN A 451 -27.32 -22.07 -10.28
N GLY A 452 -26.01 -21.96 -10.53
CA GLY A 452 -25.09 -23.05 -10.85
C GLY A 452 -25.25 -23.60 -12.27
N ASP A 453 -25.86 -22.84 -13.19
CA ASP A 453 -26.09 -23.27 -14.56
C ASP A 453 -24.95 -22.94 -15.52
N LEU A 454 -23.88 -22.31 -15.01
CA LEU A 454 -22.67 -21.89 -15.72
C LEU A 454 -22.90 -20.79 -16.76
N THR A 455 -24.05 -20.11 -16.70
CA THR A 455 -24.39 -18.99 -17.58
C THR A 455 -24.79 -17.76 -16.77
N LEU A 456 -23.93 -16.73 -16.78
CA LEU A 456 -24.26 -15.43 -16.19
C LEU A 456 -25.47 -14.81 -16.90
N ASP A 457 -26.64 -14.86 -16.27
CA ASP A 457 -27.88 -14.33 -16.82
C ASP A 457 -28.63 -13.43 -15.82
N PHE A 458 -29.92 -13.15 -16.07
CA PHE A 458 -30.70 -12.31 -15.15
C PHE A 458 -31.19 -13.08 -13.94
N GLU A 459 -31.30 -14.41 -14.01
CA GLU A 459 -31.63 -15.23 -12.84
C GLU A 459 -30.50 -15.12 -11.80
N ASP A 460 -29.25 -14.94 -12.26
CA ASP A 460 -28.13 -14.58 -11.39
C ASP A 460 -28.23 -13.18 -10.80
N LEU A 461 -28.85 -12.25 -11.51
CA LEU A 461 -29.11 -10.89 -10.99
C LEU A 461 -30.30 -10.88 -10.00
N GLU A 462 -31.29 -11.75 -10.20
CA GLU A 462 -32.44 -11.94 -9.30
C GLU A 462 -32.05 -12.66 -7.99
N GLN A 463 -31.00 -13.49 -8.03
CA GLN A 463 -30.41 -14.18 -6.87
C GLN A 463 -29.17 -13.48 -6.30
N PHE A 464 -28.59 -12.52 -7.04
CA PHE A 464 -27.77 -11.45 -6.47
C PHE A 464 -28.53 -10.86 -5.27
N PRO A 465 -27.86 -10.33 -4.23
CA PRO A 465 -28.48 -9.91 -2.96
C PRO A 465 -29.37 -8.66 -3.08
N ILE A 466 -30.17 -8.56 -4.14
CA ILE A 466 -31.15 -7.54 -4.41
C ILE A 466 -32.50 -8.16 -4.04
N SER A 467 -32.80 -8.30 -2.74
CA SER A 467 -34.16 -8.55 -2.26
C SER A 467 -35.05 -7.31 -2.43
N VAL A 468 -34.88 -6.57 -3.52
CA VAL A 468 -35.45 -5.25 -3.75
C VAL A 468 -36.40 -5.35 -4.92
N ASP A 469 -37.66 -4.99 -4.70
CA ASP A 469 -38.62 -4.87 -5.79
C ASP A 469 -38.10 -3.82 -6.77
N VAL A 470 -37.89 -4.22 -8.03
CA VAL A 470 -37.48 -3.33 -9.10
C VAL A 470 -38.40 -2.10 -9.14
N GLY A 471 -37.81 -0.91 -9.04
CA GLY A 471 -38.53 0.37 -8.89
C GLY A 471 -38.67 0.87 -7.45
N SER A 472 -38.04 0.22 -6.47
CA SER A 472 -37.91 0.75 -5.10
C SER A 472 -36.66 1.62 -4.95
N PRO A 473 -36.63 2.53 -3.96
CA PRO A 473 -35.47 3.36 -3.68
C PRO A 473 -34.26 2.53 -3.26
N LEU A 474 -33.13 2.81 -3.87
CA LEU A 474 -31.89 2.07 -3.71
C LEU A 474 -30.70 3.04 -3.70
N THR A 475 -29.68 2.72 -2.93
CA THR A 475 -28.38 3.39 -2.89
C THR A 475 -27.38 2.57 -3.69
N VAL A 476 -26.92 3.11 -4.81
CA VAL A 476 -25.92 2.46 -5.68
C VAL A 476 -24.57 3.07 -5.39
N TYR A 477 -23.60 2.23 -5.01
CA TYR A 477 -22.21 2.62 -4.82
C TYR A 477 -21.38 2.24 -6.04
N GLY A 478 -20.46 3.11 -6.44
CA GLY A 478 -19.57 2.78 -7.55
C GLY A 478 -18.64 3.89 -8.00
N PHE A 479 -17.93 3.59 -9.08
CA PHE A 479 -16.99 4.48 -9.76
C PHE A 479 -17.69 5.20 -10.92
N LEU A 480 -17.70 6.53 -10.93
CA LEU A 480 -18.19 7.30 -12.07
C LEU A 480 -17.12 7.35 -13.17
N ARG A 481 -17.46 6.82 -14.36
CA ARG A 481 -16.63 6.93 -15.56
C ARG A 481 -17.25 7.80 -16.62
N ASP A 482 -16.42 8.46 -17.42
CA ASP A 482 -16.87 9.15 -18.64
C ASP A 482 -17.13 8.12 -19.75
N ASN A 483 -18.34 8.18 -20.29
CA ASN A 483 -18.82 7.38 -21.39
C ASN A 483 -19.31 8.32 -22.52
N ASN A 484 -18.36 8.85 -23.28
CA ASN A 484 -18.54 9.71 -24.45
C ASN A 484 -19.31 11.00 -24.14
N GLY A 485 -18.90 11.70 -23.08
CA GLY A 485 -19.52 12.94 -22.61
C GLY A 485 -20.78 12.72 -21.77
N THR A 486 -21.07 11.48 -21.38
CA THR A 486 -22.12 11.13 -20.41
C THR A 486 -21.51 10.30 -19.29
N LEU A 487 -21.96 10.49 -18.05
CA LEU A 487 -21.44 9.72 -16.93
C LEU A 487 -22.18 8.40 -16.74
N GLU A 488 -21.40 7.37 -16.44
CA GLU A 488 -21.86 6.04 -16.10
C GLU A 488 -21.28 5.64 -14.74
N LEU A 489 -22.14 5.19 -13.83
CA LEU A 489 -21.76 4.63 -12.55
C LEU A 489 -21.48 3.14 -12.72
N VAL A 490 -20.22 2.73 -12.58
CA VAL A 490 -19.81 1.33 -12.59
C VAL A 490 -19.91 0.77 -11.18
N VAL A 491 -20.77 -0.24 -11.01
CA VAL A 491 -20.90 -0.99 -9.76
C VAL A 491 -19.62 -1.79 -9.55
N ALA A 492 -19.05 -1.68 -8.36
CA ALA A 492 -17.64 -1.96 -8.14
C ALA A 492 -17.35 -3.20 -7.26
N SER A 493 -18.37 -3.79 -6.64
CA SER A 493 -18.26 -5.02 -5.86
C SER A 493 -19.58 -5.80 -5.83
N GLU A 494 -19.49 -7.08 -5.46
CA GLU A 494 -20.63 -7.85 -4.96
C GLU A 494 -21.27 -7.09 -3.77
N GLY A 495 -22.59 -6.90 -3.79
CA GLY A 495 -23.33 -6.25 -2.69
C GLY A 495 -23.43 -4.71 -2.69
N ALA A 496 -22.89 -3.99 -3.69
CA ALA A 496 -22.88 -2.52 -3.74
C ALA A 496 -24.25 -1.83 -3.99
N LEU A 497 -25.35 -2.52 -3.75
CA LEU A 497 -26.74 -2.07 -3.91
C LEU A 497 -27.47 -2.17 -2.57
N GLU A 498 -27.63 -1.06 -1.84
CA GLU A 498 -28.27 -1.03 -0.51
C GLU A 498 -29.66 -0.36 -0.53
N THR A 499 -30.59 -0.80 0.31
CA THR A 499 -31.85 -0.06 0.55
C THR A 499 -31.71 0.89 1.75
N SER A 500 -32.04 2.17 1.58
CA SER A 500 -31.96 3.23 2.62
C SER A 500 -32.92 3.02 3.83
N PRO A 501 -32.62 3.55 5.04
CA PRO A 501 -31.97 2.86 6.15
C PRO A 501 -32.93 2.26 7.19
N GLY A 502 -32.62 1.03 7.61
CA GLY A 502 -33.30 0.34 8.70
C GLY A 502 -32.67 -1.01 9.07
N VAL A 503 -31.35 -1.07 9.28
CA VAL A 503 -30.59 -2.13 9.98
C VAL A 503 -30.80 -3.59 9.50
N ALA A 504 -29.78 -4.07 8.75
CA ALA A 504 -29.21 -5.42 8.75
C ALA A 504 -30.09 -6.65 8.40
N ASN A 505 -29.74 -7.36 7.32
CA ASN A 505 -28.80 -8.49 7.36
C ASN A 505 -28.76 -9.21 6.01
N PHE A 506 -27.54 -9.40 5.52
CA PHE A 506 -27.18 -10.37 4.49
C PHE A 506 -27.16 -11.76 5.14
N PHE A 507 -27.89 -12.75 4.60
CA PHE A 507 -27.59 -14.17 4.80
C PHE A 507 -28.03 -14.97 3.58
N ILE A 508 -27.03 -15.63 2.98
CA ILE A 508 -27.17 -16.75 2.06
C ILE A 508 -27.66 -17.97 2.85
N TYR A 509 -28.60 -18.72 2.27
CA TYR A 509 -28.64 -20.17 2.43
C TYR A 509 -28.67 -20.84 1.06
#